data_AF-A0A2L2YL02-F1
#
_entry.id   AF-A0A2L2YL02-F1
#
_cell.length_a   1.000
_cell.length_b   1.000
_cell.length_c   1.000
_cell.angle_alpha   90.00
_cell.angle_beta   90.00
_cell.angle_gamma   90.00
#
_symmetry.space_group_name_H-M   'P 1'
#
loop_
_entity.id
_entity.type
_entity.pdbx_description
1 polymer ?
#
loop_
_entity_poly.entity_id
_entity_poly.type
_entity_poly.pdbx_seq_one_letter_code
_entity_poly.pdbx_strand_id
1 'polypeptide(L)'
;ATGVGLVSCACWNEHATLKFEKCGFFFILTVLFALIGLFGSYGTTMARSLMPPFLPLISNAGGVPPSNGVFTIFCEIGLFFAVFAFFLLYVSINHRNVKHRKIIRIVNFTCLISIGFAWMGLIMTVCNPIGYTDLPNKFQWIISVLIEHGFAASVILVGLAVFQFFYAILWWYIPDTSKTERYTKFGFVVVYVILGLIVLYPLPLFVMEVLDYRPFDFEYMKTISYTLPTEYSTFHVIVSVCEWSICLLSIINVATYSKDLQRVSCRVTVRHKSCLSEDPLPLHIISS
;
A
#
# COMPACT_ATOMS: atom_id res chain seq x y z
N ALA A 1 18.67 6.95 -15.83
CA ALA A 1 19.41 8.01 -15.11
C ALA A 1 18.59 8.52 -13.92
N THR A 2 18.57 7.75 -12.84
CA THR A 2 18.05 8.14 -11.51
C THR A 2 19.23 8.71 -10.74
N GLY A 3 19.52 9.99 -10.94
CA GLY A 3 20.66 10.64 -10.29
C GLY A 3 20.28 11.05 -8.87
N VAL A 4 20.79 10.31 -7.88
CA VAL A 4 20.96 10.88 -6.54
C VAL A 4 22.08 11.91 -6.67
N GLY A 5 21.72 13.19 -6.67
CA GLY A 5 22.66 14.29 -6.82
C GLY A 5 23.58 14.35 -5.60
N LEU A 6 24.88 14.18 -5.86
CA LEU A 6 25.95 14.22 -4.88
C LEU A 6 25.90 15.51 -4.04
N VAL A 7 26.16 15.32 -2.75
CA VAL A 7 26.32 16.34 -1.71
C VAL A 7 27.35 17.36 -2.18
N SER A 8 26.95 18.63 -2.33
CA SER A 8 27.90 19.73 -2.50
C SER A 8 28.55 20.02 -1.15
N CYS A 9 29.72 19.44 -0.92
CA CYS A 9 30.55 19.61 0.27
C CYS A 9 31.39 20.90 0.21
N ALA A 10 30.80 22.06 -0.10
CA ALA A 10 31.57 23.31 -0.17
C ALA A 10 31.66 24.06 1.17
N CYS A 11 30.72 23.86 2.12
CA CYS A 11 30.76 24.49 3.45
C CYS A 11 30.28 23.53 4.55
N TRP A 12 31.13 22.61 4.98
CA TRP A 12 30.85 21.73 6.14
C TRP A 12 30.64 22.51 7.46
N ASN A 13 30.96 23.80 7.50
CA ASN A 13 30.90 24.60 8.71
C ASN A 13 29.50 25.16 9.04
N GLU A 14 28.50 25.06 8.15
CA GLU A 14 27.20 25.73 8.38
C GLU A 14 25.94 24.89 8.05
N HIS A 15 25.95 24.08 6.98
CA HIS A 15 24.79 23.25 6.63
C HIS A 15 25.14 22.06 5.72
N ALA A 16 24.50 20.91 5.95
CA ALA A 16 24.54 19.75 5.05
C ALA A 16 23.27 19.69 4.21
N THR A 17 23.38 19.63 2.89
CA THR A 17 22.23 19.58 1.98
C THR A 17 22.24 18.27 1.19
N LEU A 18 21.13 17.54 1.25
CA LEU A 18 20.88 16.34 0.46
C LEU A 18 19.78 16.65 -0.57
N LYS A 19 20.05 16.41 -1.86
CA LYS A 19 19.12 16.71 -2.95
C LYS A 19 18.73 15.42 -3.68
N PHE A 20 17.44 15.10 -3.66
CA PHE A 20 16.85 14.07 -4.48
C PHE A 20 16.21 14.70 -5.70
N GLU A 21 16.72 14.39 -6.89
CA GLU A 21 16.08 14.77 -8.14
C GLU A 21 15.17 13.64 -8.62
N LYS A 22 14.01 14.00 -9.18
CA LYS A 22 13.05 13.05 -9.75
C LYS A 22 12.61 11.99 -8.73
N CYS A 23 11.89 12.43 -7.70
CA CYS A 23 11.42 11.59 -6.59
C CYS A 23 10.49 10.42 -6.98
N GLY A 24 10.16 10.22 -8.26
CA GLY A 24 9.41 9.07 -8.75
C GLY A 24 10.05 7.72 -8.47
N PHE A 25 11.35 7.66 -8.15
CA PHE A 25 12.00 6.41 -7.75
C PHE A 25 11.41 5.80 -6.46
N PHE A 26 10.85 6.61 -5.55
CA PHE A 26 10.21 6.08 -4.34
C PHE A 26 9.03 5.16 -4.69
N PHE A 27 8.18 5.56 -5.64
CA PHE A 27 7.10 4.68 -6.12
C PHE A 27 7.63 3.43 -6.83
N ILE A 28 8.73 3.54 -7.58
CA ILE A 28 9.36 2.38 -8.23
C ILE A 28 9.87 1.38 -7.19
N LEU A 29 10.52 1.86 -6.13
CA LEU A 29 10.99 1.01 -5.03
C LEU A 29 9.82 0.37 -4.29
N THR A 30 8.76 1.13 -3.98
CA THR A 30 7.52 0.57 -3.39
C THR A 30 6.98 -0.57 -4.23
N VAL A 31 6.85 -0.37 -5.54
CA VAL A 31 6.34 -1.38 -6.49
C VAL A 31 7.26 -2.60 -6.55
N LEU A 32 8.56 -2.39 -6.67
CA LEU A 32 9.54 -3.46 -6.74
C LEU A 32 9.47 -4.34 -5.48
N PHE A 33 9.51 -3.73 -4.30
CA PHE A 33 9.48 -4.47 -3.05
C PHE A 33 8.12 -5.14 -2.79
N ALA A 34 7.00 -4.50 -3.15
CA ALA A 34 5.69 -5.15 -3.09
C ALA A 34 5.61 -6.39 -4.00
N LEU A 35 6.13 -6.31 -5.22
CA LEU A 35 6.19 -7.45 -6.15
C LEU A 35 7.09 -8.57 -5.62
N ILE A 36 8.25 -8.24 -5.06
CA ILE A 36 9.14 -9.23 -4.45
C ILE A 36 8.46 -9.87 -3.23
N GLY A 37 7.74 -9.10 -2.41
CA GLY A 37 6.98 -9.64 -1.29
C GLY A 37 5.92 -10.65 -1.73
N LEU A 38 5.11 -10.30 -2.74
CA LEU A 38 4.05 -11.16 -3.28
C LEU A 38 4.59 -12.40 -3.99
N PHE A 39 5.45 -12.22 -4.99
CA PHE A 39 5.93 -13.33 -5.81
C PHE A 39 7.03 -14.13 -5.11
N GLY A 40 7.81 -13.50 -4.24
CA GLY A 40 8.81 -14.17 -3.42
C GLY A 40 8.18 -15.10 -2.39
N SER A 41 7.16 -14.63 -1.65
CA SER A 41 6.44 -15.49 -0.71
C SER A 41 5.75 -16.66 -1.43
N TYR A 42 5.06 -16.38 -2.55
CA TYR A 42 4.49 -17.41 -3.40
C TYR A 42 5.54 -18.42 -3.87
N GLY A 43 6.67 -17.96 -4.42
CA GLY A 43 7.76 -18.81 -4.88
C GLY A 43 8.32 -19.70 -3.77
N THR A 44 8.49 -19.18 -2.55
CA THR A 44 8.94 -19.98 -1.41
C THR A 44 7.94 -21.06 -0.99
N THR A 45 6.64 -20.76 -1.05
CA THR A 45 5.56 -21.72 -0.75
C THR A 45 5.54 -22.85 -1.78
N MET A 46 5.74 -22.53 -3.06
CA MET A 46 5.82 -23.50 -4.15
C MET A 46 7.06 -24.38 -4.06
N ALA A 47 8.22 -23.78 -3.81
CA ALA A 47 9.49 -24.50 -3.69
C ALA A 47 9.49 -25.52 -2.54
N ARG A 48 8.62 -25.33 -1.54
CA ARG A 48 8.46 -26.21 -0.39
C ARG A 48 7.24 -27.13 -0.49
N SER A 49 6.49 -27.08 -1.59
CA SER A 49 5.26 -27.86 -1.79
C SER A 49 4.26 -27.72 -0.64
N LEU A 50 4.17 -26.53 -0.03
CA LEU A 50 3.28 -26.28 1.10
C LEU A 50 1.81 -26.16 0.67
N MET A 51 1.57 -25.89 -0.61
CA MET A 51 0.24 -25.71 -1.19
C MET A 51 0.23 -26.12 -2.67
N PRO A 52 -0.95 -26.47 -3.23
CA PRO A 52 -1.10 -26.66 -4.67
C PRO A 52 -0.73 -25.40 -5.46
N PRO A 53 -0.08 -25.53 -6.64
CA PRO A 53 0.48 -24.40 -7.37
C PRO A 53 -0.52 -23.52 -8.11
N PHE A 54 -1.78 -23.93 -8.21
CA PHE A 54 -2.75 -23.15 -8.96
C PHE A 54 -3.34 -22.00 -8.12
N LEU A 55 -2.60 -20.88 -8.06
CA LEU A 55 -3.06 -19.58 -7.54
C LEU A 55 -3.70 -19.66 -6.13
N PRO A 56 -2.94 -20.01 -5.08
CA PRO A 56 -3.40 -19.85 -3.70
C PRO A 56 -3.68 -18.39 -3.38
N LEU A 57 -4.55 -18.14 -2.41
CA LEU A 57 -4.69 -16.82 -1.79
C LEU A 57 -3.30 -16.29 -1.37
N ILE A 58 -3.06 -15.00 -1.59
CA ILE A 58 -1.84 -14.30 -1.16
C ILE A 58 -1.67 -14.46 0.35
N SER A 59 -2.76 -14.30 1.11
CA SER A 59 -2.80 -14.49 2.56
C SER A 59 -2.41 -15.92 2.99
N ASN A 60 -2.70 -16.94 2.19
CA ASN A 60 -2.23 -18.31 2.45
C ASN A 60 -0.76 -18.49 2.05
N ALA A 61 -0.38 -17.99 0.87
CA ALA A 61 0.98 -18.11 0.36
C ALA A 61 1.99 -17.39 1.25
N GLY A 62 1.63 -16.23 1.81
CA GLY A 62 2.42 -15.48 2.79
C GLY A 62 2.10 -15.85 4.25
N GLY A 63 1.25 -16.85 4.51
CA GLY A 63 0.76 -17.15 5.85
C GLY A 63 1.71 -17.99 6.70
N VAL A 64 2.62 -18.75 6.08
CA VAL A 64 3.41 -19.80 6.75
C VAL A 64 4.91 -19.51 6.75
N PRO A 65 5.68 -19.92 7.78
CA PRO A 65 7.13 -19.82 7.72
C PRO A 65 7.77 -20.72 6.63
N PRO A 66 8.79 -20.27 5.88
CA PRO A 66 9.44 -18.96 5.92
C PRO A 66 8.82 -17.91 4.98
N SER A 67 7.80 -18.28 4.19
CA SER A 67 7.21 -17.40 3.17
C SER A 67 6.61 -16.12 3.78
N ASN A 68 6.06 -16.22 5.00
CA ASN A 68 5.63 -15.06 5.77
C ASN A 68 6.76 -14.05 6.06
N GLY A 69 7.96 -14.54 6.41
CA GLY A 69 9.10 -13.66 6.66
C GLY A 69 9.52 -12.90 5.40
N VAL A 70 9.51 -13.58 4.25
CA VAL A 70 9.77 -12.96 2.94
C VAL A 70 8.70 -11.91 2.62
N PHE A 71 7.42 -12.28 2.76
CA PHE A 71 6.29 -11.36 2.53
C PHE A 71 6.42 -10.10 3.39
N THR A 72 6.57 -10.28 4.70
CA THR A 72 6.63 -9.20 5.69
C THR A 72 7.78 -8.24 5.43
N ILE A 73 9.02 -8.75 5.31
CA ILE A 73 10.21 -7.90 5.14
C ILE A 73 10.09 -7.01 3.91
N PHE A 74 9.68 -7.60 2.77
CA PHE A 74 9.61 -6.83 1.53
C PHE A 74 8.39 -5.90 1.49
N CYS A 75 7.25 -6.29 2.06
CA CYS A 75 6.11 -5.38 2.21
C CYS A 75 6.43 -4.18 3.11
N GLU A 76 7.13 -4.37 4.22
CA GLU A 76 7.54 -3.30 5.14
C GLU A 76 8.56 -2.34 4.51
N ILE A 77 9.56 -2.86 3.78
CA ILE A 77 10.49 -2.01 3.03
C ILE A 77 9.74 -1.22 1.95
N GLY A 78 8.82 -1.86 1.22
CA GLY A 78 7.97 -1.19 0.23
C GLY A 78 7.10 -0.09 0.86
N LEU A 79 6.55 -0.37 2.04
CA LEU A 79 5.73 0.55 2.83
C LEU A 79 6.52 1.77 3.27
N PHE A 80 7.75 1.58 3.77
CA PHE A 80 8.65 2.68 4.11
C PHE A 80 8.81 3.67 2.95
N PHE A 81 9.10 3.18 1.74
CA PHE A 81 9.20 4.04 0.56
C PHE A 81 7.85 4.66 0.16
N ALA A 82 6.75 3.94 0.35
CA ALA A 82 5.41 4.41 0.04
C ALA A 82 5.05 5.64 0.88
N VAL A 83 5.40 5.64 2.17
CA VAL A 83 5.18 6.77 3.08
C VAL A 83 5.78 8.06 2.53
N PHE A 84 7.06 8.01 2.13
CA PHE A 84 7.71 9.18 1.51
C PHE A 84 7.08 9.55 0.17
N ALA A 85 6.79 8.56 -0.69
CA ALA A 85 6.22 8.81 -2.01
C ALA A 85 4.86 9.51 -1.94
N PHE A 86 3.94 9.00 -1.12
CA PHE A 86 2.60 9.57 -0.99
C PHE A 86 2.60 10.91 -0.24
N PHE A 87 3.51 11.11 0.71
CA PHE A 87 3.67 12.44 1.33
C PHE A 87 4.18 13.48 0.32
N LEU A 88 5.18 13.14 -0.50
CA LEU A 88 5.66 14.01 -1.57
C LEU A 88 4.58 14.28 -2.63
N LEU A 89 3.75 13.27 -2.94
CA LEU A 89 2.61 13.41 -3.84
C LEU A 89 1.57 14.39 -3.28
N TYR A 90 1.25 14.27 -1.99
CA TYR A 90 0.36 15.20 -1.29
C TYR A 90 0.88 16.65 -1.37
N VAL A 91 2.16 16.88 -1.08
CA VAL A 91 2.78 18.21 -1.17
C VAL A 91 2.79 18.72 -2.61
N SER A 92 3.12 17.86 -3.58
CA SER A 92 3.13 18.20 -5.01
C SER A 92 1.74 18.64 -5.52
N ILE A 93 0.68 17.93 -5.14
CA ILE A 93 -0.70 18.30 -5.50
C ILE A 93 -1.07 19.66 -4.91
N ASN A 94 -0.70 19.92 -3.65
CA ASN A 94 -0.95 21.21 -3.01
C ASN A 94 -0.19 22.36 -3.71
N HIS A 95 1.03 22.11 -4.17
CA HIS A 95 1.80 23.08 -4.95
C HIS A 95 1.17 23.34 -6.33
N ARG A 96 0.63 22.30 -7.00
CA ARG A 96 -0.10 22.43 -8.27
C ARG A 96 -1.46 23.12 -8.12
N ASN A 97 -1.97 23.27 -6.90
CA ASN A 97 -3.21 24.00 -6.60
C ASN A 97 -2.98 25.53 -6.60
N VAL A 98 -2.59 26.07 -7.76
CA VAL A 98 -2.29 27.50 -7.98
C VAL A 98 -3.48 28.40 -7.65
N LYS A 99 -4.71 27.92 -7.92
CA LYS A 99 -5.96 28.67 -7.62
C LYS A 99 -6.40 28.54 -6.16
N HIS A 100 -5.61 27.87 -5.31
CA HIS A 100 -5.88 27.64 -3.89
C HIS A 100 -7.31 27.15 -3.59
N ARG A 101 -7.85 26.30 -4.46
CA ARG A 101 -9.21 25.78 -4.34
C ARG A 101 -9.30 24.90 -3.08
N LYS A 102 -10.23 25.23 -2.19
CA LYS A 102 -10.47 24.48 -0.93
C LYS A 102 -10.77 23.00 -1.19
N ILE A 103 -11.56 22.70 -2.22
CA ILE A 103 -11.92 21.32 -2.59
C ILE A 103 -10.70 20.45 -2.86
N ILE A 104 -9.69 20.95 -3.59
CA ILE A 104 -8.47 20.20 -3.88
C ILE A 104 -7.71 19.89 -2.59
N ARG A 105 -7.60 20.85 -1.66
CA ARG A 105 -6.91 20.64 -0.38
C ARG A 105 -7.61 19.58 0.49
N ILE A 106 -8.94 19.65 0.60
CA ILE A 106 -9.74 18.70 1.38
C ILE A 106 -9.60 17.31 0.78
N VAL A 107 -9.85 17.15 -0.53
CA VAL A 107 -9.78 15.85 -1.19
C VAL A 107 -8.36 15.26 -1.12
N ASN A 108 -7.32 16.09 -1.31
CA ASN A 108 -5.92 15.65 -1.19
C ASN A 108 -5.57 15.19 0.24
N PHE A 109 -6.08 15.89 1.26
CA PHE A 109 -5.93 15.46 2.65
C PHE A 109 -6.66 14.15 2.93
N THR A 110 -7.90 13.99 2.44
CA THR A 110 -8.65 12.74 2.55
C THR A 110 -7.91 11.58 1.87
N CYS A 111 -7.31 11.80 0.69
CA CYS A 111 -6.44 10.80 0.05
C CYS A 111 -5.28 10.37 0.96
N LEU A 112 -4.60 11.32 1.61
CA LEU A 112 -3.49 11.03 2.51
C LEU A 112 -3.93 10.21 3.74
N ILE A 113 -5.09 10.53 4.32
CA ILE A 113 -5.66 9.75 5.42
C ILE A 113 -6.06 8.34 4.96
N SER A 114 -6.67 8.23 3.78
CA SER A 114 -7.13 6.95 3.23
C SER A 114 -5.97 5.99 2.96
N ILE A 115 -4.84 6.50 2.42
CA ILE A 115 -3.65 5.68 2.23
C ILE A 115 -2.99 5.34 3.58
N GLY A 116 -3.05 6.23 4.57
CA GLY A 116 -2.62 5.96 5.94
C GLY A 116 -3.37 4.79 6.59
N PHE A 117 -4.69 4.70 6.40
CA PHE A 117 -5.45 3.53 6.81
C PHE A 117 -4.99 2.26 6.08
N ALA A 118 -4.79 2.32 4.76
CA ALA A 118 -4.30 1.17 4.00
C ALA A 118 -2.93 0.68 4.49
N TRP A 119 -2.04 1.59 4.91
CA TRP A 119 -0.76 1.25 5.54
C TRP A 119 -0.93 0.54 6.87
N MET A 120 -1.80 1.06 7.75
CA MET A 120 -2.12 0.38 9.01
C MET A 120 -2.69 -1.01 8.76
N GLY A 121 -3.59 -1.15 7.79
CA GLY A 121 -4.12 -2.44 7.38
C GLY A 121 -3.00 -3.39 6.93
N LEU A 122 -2.05 -2.93 6.10
CA LEU A 122 -0.92 -3.77 5.67
C LEU A 122 -0.07 -4.26 6.85
N ILE A 123 0.28 -3.36 7.79
CA ILE A 123 1.03 -3.70 9.00
C ILE A 123 0.27 -4.75 9.82
N MET A 124 -1.03 -4.54 10.04
CA MET A 124 -1.85 -5.49 10.80
C MET A 124 -1.96 -6.85 10.10
N THR A 125 -2.07 -6.88 8.77
CA THR A 125 -2.12 -8.11 7.97
C THR A 125 -0.81 -8.91 8.10
N VAL A 126 0.35 -8.26 8.04
CA VAL A 126 1.66 -8.95 8.16
C VAL A 126 1.95 -9.39 9.61
N CYS A 127 1.44 -8.67 10.60
CA CYS A 127 1.55 -9.05 12.01
C CYS A 127 0.64 -10.24 12.38
N ASN A 128 -0.45 -10.45 11.64
CA ASN A 128 -1.43 -11.50 11.88
C ASN A 128 -1.57 -12.44 10.67
N PRO A 129 -0.52 -13.21 10.30
CA PRO A 129 -0.59 -14.11 9.17
C PRO A 129 -1.45 -15.34 9.49
N ILE A 130 -2.35 -15.68 8.56
CA ILE A 130 -3.36 -16.74 8.75
C ILE A 130 -2.74 -18.11 9.07
N GLY A 131 -1.51 -18.37 8.59
CA GLY A 131 -0.83 -19.66 8.78
C GLY A 131 -0.29 -19.93 10.19
N TYR A 132 -0.36 -18.99 11.15
CA TYR A 132 -0.03 -19.27 12.56
C TYR A 132 -1.14 -20.04 13.26
N THR A 133 -1.29 -21.33 12.95
CA THR A 133 -2.34 -22.18 13.52
C THR A 133 -1.95 -22.86 14.84
N ASP A 134 -0.70 -22.71 15.29
CA ASP A 134 -0.12 -23.39 16.47
C ASP A 134 -0.57 -22.83 17.84
N LEU A 135 -1.57 -21.95 17.87
CA LEU A 135 -2.08 -21.43 19.14
C LEU A 135 -2.76 -22.53 19.98
N PRO A 136 -2.52 -22.56 21.30
CA PRO A 136 -3.03 -23.60 22.20
C PRO A 136 -4.56 -23.59 22.31
N ASN A 137 -5.19 -22.45 22.04
CA ASN A 137 -6.63 -22.29 21.98
C ASN A 137 -7.07 -21.88 20.57
N LYS A 138 -7.90 -22.69 19.92
CA LYS A 138 -8.38 -22.41 18.55
C LYS A 138 -9.36 -21.24 18.49
N PHE A 139 -10.13 -21.02 19.55
CA PHE A 139 -10.94 -19.80 19.68
C PHE A 139 -10.06 -18.55 19.67
N GLN A 140 -8.89 -18.62 20.34
CA GLN A 140 -7.93 -17.52 20.33
C GLN A 140 -7.42 -17.26 18.91
N TRP A 141 -7.10 -18.30 18.13
CA TRP A 141 -6.69 -18.14 16.72
C TRP A 141 -7.74 -17.42 15.87
N ILE A 142 -9.02 -17.78 16.00
CA ILE A 142 -10.09 -17.13 15.24
C ILE A 142 -10.13 -15.63 15.56
N ILE A 143 -10.14 -15.28 16.85
CA ILE A 143 -10.28 -13.89 17.26
C ILE A 143 -9.01 -13.09 16.95
N SER A 144 -7.83 -13.58 17.35
CA SER A 144 -6.59 -12.80 17.28
C SER A 144 -5.89 -12.86 15.93
N VAL A 145 -6.12 -13.92 15.14
CA VAL A 145 -5.46 -14.07 13.83
C VAL A 145 -6.46 -13.84 12.71
N LEU A 146 -7.51 -14.66 12.62
CA LEU A 146 -8.41 -14.63 11.47
C LEU A 146 -9.22 -13.33 11.38
N ILE A 147 -9.89 -12.93 12.47
CA ILE A 147 -10.71 -11.72 12.49
C ILE A 147 -9.83 -10.47 12.33
N GLU A 148 -8.70 -10.40 13.05
CA GLU A 148 -7.78 -9.28 12.92
C GLU A 148 -7.20 -9.16 11.50
N HIS A 149 -6.81 -10.28 10.89
CA HIS A 149 -6.35 -10.31 9.50
C HIS A 149 -7.44 -9.89 8.52
N GLY A 150 -8.66 -10.42 8.68
CA GLY A 150 -9.79 -10.08 7.82
C GLY A 150 -10.19 -8.60 7.94
N PHE A 151 -10.17 -8.06 9.16
CA PHE A 151 -10.36 -6.63 9.41
C PHE A 151 -9.25 -5.80 8.74
N ALA A 152 -7.99 -6.19 8.94
CA ALA A 152 -6.83 -5.52 8.34
C ALA A 152 -6.89 -5.51 6.81
N ALA A 153 -7.18 -6.65 6.18
CA ALA A 153 -7.36 -6.77 4.74
C ALA A 153 -8.52 -5.89 4.23
N SER A 154 -9.62 -5.81 4.99
CA SER A 154 -10.74 -4.92 4.69
C SER A 154 -10.35 -3.45 4.76
N VAL A 155 -9.54 -3.06 5.75
CA VAL A 155 -8.99 -1.71 5.89
C VAL A 155 -8.09 -1.35 4.71
N ILE A 156 -7.25 -2.28 4.23
CA ILE A 156 -6.46 -2.10 3.00
C ILE A 156 -7.39 -1.86 1.80
N LEU A 157 -8.35 -2.75 1.58
CA LEU A 157 -9.25 -2.70 0.43
C LEU A 157 -10.05 -1.40 0.39
N VAL A 158 -10.70 -1.03 1.50
CA VAL A 158 -11.49 0.18 1.62
C VAL A 158 -10.60 1.42 1.53
N GLY A 159 -9.47 1.45 2.23
CA GLY A 159 -8.52 2.57 2.19
C GLY A 159 -8.01 2.85 0.78
N LEU A 160 -7.63 1.80 0.05
CA LEU A 160 -7.21 1.91 -1.35
C LEU A 160 -8.37 2.34 -2.26
N ALA A 161 -9.56 1.75 -2.13
CA ALA A 161 -10.71 2.13 -2.96
C ALA A 161 -11.11 3.60 -2.77
N VAL A 162 -11.16 4.06 -1.53
CA VAL A 162 -11.46 5.46 -1.18
C VAL A 162 -10.38 6.39 -1.73
N PHE A 163 -9.10 6.03 -1.54
CA PHE A 163 -7.99 6.77 -2.13
C PHE A 163 -8.13 6.90 -3.65
N GLN A 164 -8.38 5.79 -4.37
CA GLN A 164 -8.51 5.78 -5.83
C GLN A 164 -9.64 6.67 -6.31
N PHE A 165 -10.80 6.60 -5.65
CA PHE A 165 -11.96 7.41 -5.99
C PHE A 165 -11.66 8.90 -5.85
N PHE A 166 -11.15 9.33 -4.70
CA PHE A 166 -10.81 10.73 -4.45
C PHE A 166 -9.63 11.20 -5.31
N TYR A 167 -8.69 10.32 -5.60
CA TYR A 167 -7.58 10.63 -6.48
C TYR A 167 -8.04 10.85 -7.93
N ALA A 168 -8.95 10.04 -8.45
CA ALA A 168 -9.55 10.28 -9.76
C ALA A 168 -10.27 11.64 -9.82
N ILE A 169 -10.98 12.01 -8.74
CA ILE A 169 -11.61 13.33 -8.60
C ILE A 169 -10.55 14.44 -8.65
N LEU A 170 -9.45 14.34 -7.90
CA LEU A 170 -8.37 15.34 -7.92
C LEU A 170 -7.85 15.60 -9.33
N TRP A 171 -7.66 14.55 -10.13
CA TRP A 171 -7.13 14.66 -11.49
C TRP A 171 -8.06 15.41 -12.45
N TRP A 172 -9.35 15.51 -12.12
CA TRP A 172 -10.32 16.32 -12.86
C TRP A 172 -10.17 17.80 -12.57
N TYR A 173 -9.78 18.15 -11.34
CA TYR A 173 -9.71 19.53 -10.87
C TYR A 173 -8.32 20.15 -10.96
N ILE A 174 -7.26 19.34 -11.08
CA ILE A 174 -5.89 19.82 -11.26
C ILE A 174 -5.70 20.39 -12.67
N PRO A 175 -5.12 21.60 -12.82
CA PRO A 175 -4.81 22.18 -14.13
C PRO A 175 -3.72 21.39 -14.86
N ASP A 176 -3.73 21.48 -16.18
CA ASP A 176 -2.72 20.89 -17.08
C ASP A 176 -2.64 19.36 -17.08
N THR A 177 -3.65 18.68 -16.53
CA THR A 177 -3.81 17.23 -16.65
C THR A 177 -4.38 16.86 -18.02
N SER A 178 -3.72 15.95 -18.73
CA SER A 178 -4.15 15.49 -20.05
C SER A 178 -5.45 14.67 -19.99
N LYS A 179 -6.20 14.65 -21.09
CA LYS A 179 -7.41 13.81 -21.23
C LYS A 179 -7.09 12.33 -20.96
N THR A 180 -5.95 11.85 -21.46
CA THR A 180 -5.53 10.45 -21.27
C THR A 180 -5.29 10.11 -19.81
N GLU A 181 -4.48 10.89 -19.09
CA GLU A 181 -4.21 10.67 -17.65
C GLU A 181 -5.50 10.63 -16.86
N ARG A 182 -6.41 11.54 -17.21
CA ARG A 182 -7.73 11.63 -16.66
C ARG A 182 -8.48 10.28 -16.81
N TYR A 183 -8.76 9.84 -18.03
CA TYR A 183 -9.49 8.58 -18.25
C TYR A 183 -8.78 7.35 -17.70
N THR A 184 -7.44 7.34 -17.65
CA THR A 184 -6.69 6.26 -17.01
C THR A 184 -7.03 6.13 -15.53
N LYS A 185 -7.03 7.22 -14.76
CA LYS A 185 -7.38 7.17 -13.32
C LYS A 185 -8.84 6.75 -13.10
N PHE A 186 -9.75 7.25 -13.93
CA PHE A 186 -11.15 6.83 -13.89
C PHE A 186 -11.31 5.33 -14.22
N GLY A 187 -10.58 4.84 -15.21
CA GLY A 187 -10.56 3.42 -15.57
C GLY A 187 -10.14 2.52 -14.40
N PHE A 188 -9.11 2.92 -13.64
CA PHE A 188 -8.75 2.20 -12.40
C PHE A 188 -9.91 2.14 -11.42
N VAL A 189 -10.60 3.26 -11.15
CA VAL A 189 -11.78 3.28 -10.26
C VAL A 189 -12.85 2.29 -10.72
N VAL A 190 -13.18 2.28 -12.01
CA VAL A 190 -14.19 1.36 -12.56
C VAL A 190 -13.79 -0.09 -12.34
N VAL A 191 -12.54 -0.47 -12.65
CA VAL A 191 -12.06 -1.84 -12.48
C VAL A 191 -12.05 -2.24 -11.00
N TYR A 192 -11.64 -1.35 -10.09
CA TYR A 192 -11.68 -1.61 -8.65
C TYR A 192 -13.09 -1.84 -8.13
N VAL A 193 -14.06 -1.05 -8.58
CA VAL A 193 -15.46 -1.23 -8.18
C VAL A 193 -15.98 -2.58 -8.66
N ILE A 194 -15.70 -2.96 -9.91
CA ILE A 194 -16.09 -4.26 -10.45
C ILE A 194 -15.47 -5.40 -9.65
N LEU A 195 -14.15 -5.37 -9.43
CA LEU A 195 -13.45 -6.40 -8.66
C LEU A 195 -13.93 -6.46 -7.21
N GLY A 196 -14.17 -5.30 -6.59
CA GLY A 196 -14.70 -5.22 -5.23
C GLY A 196 -16.08 -5.85 -5.12
N LEU A 197 -16.99 -5.57 -6.05
CA LEU A 197 -18.31 -6.19 -6.12
C LEU A 197 -18.22 -7.71 -6.33
N ILE A 198 -17.29 -8.16 -7.20
CA ILE A 198 -17.07 -9.59 -7.44
C ILE A 198 -16.54 -10.29 -6.17
N VAL A 199 -15.71 -9.65 -5.33
CA VAL A 199 -15.19 -10.22 -4.08
C VAL A 199 -16.23 -10.29 -2.97
N LEU A 200 -17.11 -9.28 -2.87
CA LEU A 200 -18.06 -9.15 -1.77
C LEU A 200 -19.03 -10.33 -1.64
N TYR A 201 -19.36 -10.99 -2.76
CA TYR A 201 -20.26 -12.15 -2.76
C TYR A 201 -19.59 -13.49 -2.38
N PRO A 202 -18.50 -13.94 -3.05
CA PRO A 202 -17.85 -15.21 -2.76
C PRO A 202 -17.04 -15.20 -1.47
N LEU A 203 -16.60 -14.04 -0.96
CA LEU A 203 -15.77 -14.00 0.25
C LEU A 203 -16.52 -14.51 1.50
N PRO A 204 -17.74 -14.05 1.82
CA PRO A 204 -18.52 -14.66 2.91
C PRO A 204 -18.77 -16.15 2.69
N LEU A 205 -19.11 -16.57 1.47
CA LEU A 205 -19.35 -17.98 1.16
C LEU A 205 -18.11 -18.84 1.35
N PHE A 206 -16.95 -18.35 0.92
CA PHE A 206 -15.65 -18.98 1.13
C PHE A 206 -15.33 -19.13 2.62
N VAL A 207 -15.53 -18.07 3.43
CA VAL A 207 -15.31 -18.11 4.88
C VAL A 207 -16.21 -19.15 5.53
N MET A 208 -17.49 -19.20 5.14
CA MET A 208 -18.44 -20.19 5.65
C MET A 208 -18.07 -21.62 5.21
N GLU A 209 -17.66 -21.82 3.96
CA GLU A 209 -17.29 -23.13 3.41
C GLU A 209 -16.00 -23.67 4.04
N VAL A 210 -14.94 -22.86 4.09
CA VAL A 210 -13.60 -23.32 4.50
C VAL A 210 -13.46 -23.48 5.99
N LEU A 211 -14.21 -22.71 6.78
CA LEU A 211 -14.13 -22.75 8.24
C LEU A 211 -15.31 -23.48 8.89
N ASP A 212 -16.30 -23.92 8.09
CA ASP A 212 -17.65 -24.26 8.57
C ASP A 212 -18.16 -23.21 9.59
N TYR A 213 -17.85 -21.93 9.36
CA TYR A 213 -18.03 -20.90 10.38
C TYR A 213 -19.51 -20.73 10.70
N ARG A 214 -19.91 -21.03 11.93
CA ARG A 214 -21.28 -20.82 12.42
C ARG A 214 -21.31 -19.54 13.24
N PRO A 215 -21.77 -18.40 12.67
CA PRO A 215 -21.81 -17.16 13.41
C PRO A 215 -22.66 -17.36 14.68
N PHE A 216 -22.14 -16.86 15.80
CA PHE A 216 -22.76 -16.92 17.14
C PHE A 216 -22.76 -18.30 17.84
N ASP A 217 -22.13 -19.34 17.27
CA ASP A 217 -21.89 -20.61 17.97
C ASP A 217 -20.48 -20.64 18.58
N PHE A 218 -20.34 -19.99 19.75
CA PHE A 218 -19.04 -19.86 20.44
C PHE A 218 -18.45 -21.20 20.89
N GLU A 219 -19.27 -22.22 21.15
CA GLU A 219 -18.77 -23.55 21.49
C GLU A 219 -18.20 -24.22 20.24
N TYR A 220 -18.87 -24.12 19.10
CA TYR A 220 -18.35 -24.64 17.84
C TYR A 220 -17.05 -23.95 17.42
N MET A 221 -16.92 -22.64 17.62
CA MET A 221 -15.67 -21.91 17.33
C MET A 221 -14.45 -22.43 18.08
N LYS A 222 -14.61 -23.08 19.24
CA LYS A 222 -13.49 -23.73 19.95
C LYS A 222 -12.98 -24.99 19.23
N THR A 223 -13.79 -25.58 18.34
CA THR A 223 -13.50 -26.84 17.65
C THR A 223 -13.02 -26.66 16.20
N ILE A 224 -13.11 -25.44 15.64
CA ILE A 224 -12.67 -25.18 14.26
C ILE A 224 -11.17 -25.47 14.12
N SER A 225 -10.84 -26.34 13.18
CA SER A 225 -9.46 -26.60 12.75
C SER A 225 -9.25 -26.02 11.35
N TYR A 226 -8.42 -24.97 11.24
CA TYR A 226 -7.98 -24.49 9.94
C TYR A 226 -6.77 -25.29 9.48
N THR A 227 -6.94 -26.03 8.39
CA THR A 227 -5.85 -26.63 7.63
C THR A 227 -5.70 -25.89 6.32
N LEU A 228 -4.47 -25.69 5.88
CA LEU A 228 -4.25 -25.14 4.54
C LEU A 228 -4.95 -26.03 3.50
N PRO A 229 -5.65 -25.42 2.53
CA PRO A 229 -6.39 -26.18 1.54
C PRO A 229 -5.44 -27.02 0.67
N THR A 230 -5.71 -28.32 0.60
CA THR A 230 -5.06 -29.26 -0.33
C THR A 230 -5.75 -29.29 -1.69
N GLU A 231 -7.01 -28.86 -1.74
CA GLU A 231 -7.81 -28.69 -2.95
C GLU A 231 -8.53 -27.34 -2.87
N TYR A 232 -8.79 -26.72 -4.03
CA TYR A 232 -9.43 -25.41 -4.09
C TYR A 232 -10.88 -25.53 -4.54
N SER A 233 -11.81 -25.08 -3.70
CA SER A 233 -13.21 -24.92 -4.09
C SER A 233 -13.35 -23.82 -5.15
N THR A 234 -14.47 -23.81 -5.88
CA THR A 234 -14.77 -22.76 -6.85
C THR A 234 -14.74 -21.37 -6.20
N PHE A 235 -15.27 -21.23 -4.98
CA PHE A 235 -15.24 -19.97 -4.25
C PHE A 235 -13.82 -19.56 -3.87
N HIS A 236 -12.97 -20.51 -3.43
CA HIS A 236 -11.56 -20.25 -3.18
C HIS A 236 -10.87 -19.67 -4.42
N VAL A 237 -11.05 -20.30 -5.59
CA VAL A 237 -10.42 -19.85 -6.84
C VAL A 237 -10.90 -18.45 -7.21
N ILE A 238 -12.19 -18.17 -7.12
CA ILE A 238 -12.73 -16.83 -7.43
C ILE A 238 -12.14 -15.77 -6.49
N VAL A 239 -12.14 -16.02 -5.17
CA VAL A 239 -11.58 -15.07 -4.19
C VAL A 239 -10.09 -14.86 -4.44
N SER A 240 -9.34 -15.92 -4.73
CA SER A 240 -7.91 -15.85 -5.03
C SER A 240 -7.62 -15.03 -6.29
N VAL A 241 -8.32 -15.30 -7.40
CA VAL A 241 -8.20 -14.51 -8.62
C VAL A 241 -8.45 -13.04 -8.35
N CYS A 242 -9.45 -12.72 -7.53
CA CYS A 242 -9.77 -11.35 -7.21
C CYS A 242 -8.75 -10.69 -6.29
N GLU A 243 -8.26 -11.39 -5.26
CA GLU A 243 -7.21 -10.91 -4.35
C GLU A 243 -5.94 -10.57 -5.15
N TRP A 244 -5.46 -11.50 -5.98
CA TRP A 244 -4.33 -11.28 -6.87
C TRP A 244 -4.57 -10.12 -7.85
N SER A 245 -5.74 -10.06 -8.47
CA SER A 245 -6.09 -8.99 -9.41
C SER A 245 -6.10 -7.63 -8.75
N ILE A 246 -6.70 -7.49 -7.56
CA ILE A 246 -6.75 -6.23 -6.82
C ILE A 246 -5.35 -5.83 -6.36
N CYS A 247 -4.55 -6.75 -5.84
CA CYS A 247 -3.17 -6.47 -5.41
C CYS A 247 -2.30 -6.03 -6.59
N LEU A 248 -2.31 -6.76 -7.71
CA LEU A 248 -1.52 -6.41 -8.90
C LEU A 248 -2.00 -5.09 -9.53
N LEU A 249 -3.32 -4.87 -9.60
CA LEU A 249 -3.87 -3.60 -10.09
C LEU A 249 -3.47 -2.43 -9.19
N SER A 250 -3.42 -2.64 -7.87
CA SER A 250 -2.91 -1.66 -6.90
C SER A 250 -1.46 -1.29 -7.18
N ILE A 251 -0.62 -2.30 -7.35
CA ILE A 251 0.81 -2.11 -7.65
C ILE A 251 0.99 -1.38 -8.98
N ILE A 252 0.30 -1.80 -10.04
CA ILE A 252 0.36 -1.15 -11.36
C ILE A 252 -0.08 0.31 -11.23
N ASN A 253 -1.18 0.57 -10.52
CA ASN A 253 -1.65 1.93 -10.33
C ASN A 253 -0.64 2.79 -9.56
N VAL A 254 -0.04 2.27 -8.48
CA VAL A 254 1.04 2.96 -7.75
C VAL A 254 2.21 3.27 -8.68
N ALA A 255 2.59 2.34 -9.56
CA ALA A 255 3.64 2.56 -10.55
C ALA A 255 3.32 3.75 -11.47
N THR A 256 2.04 3.97 -11.80
CA THR A 256 1.65 5.12 -12.65
C THR A 256 1.92 6.47 -11.98
N TYR A 257 1.97 6.54 -10.64
CA TYR A 257 2.29 7.78 -9.90
C TYR A 257 3.77 8.15 -9.93
N SER A 258 4.65 7.23 -10.35
CA SER A 258 6.07 7.55 -10.53
C SER A 258 6.27 8.72 -11.48
N LYS A 259 5.48 8.81 -12.55
CA LYS A 259 5.51 9.92 -13.52
C LYS A 259 5.14 11.26 -12.90
N ASP A 260 4.20 11.27 -11.96
CA ASP A 260 3.76 12.49 -11.27
C ASP A 260 4.89 13.07 -10.38
N LEU A 261 5.75 12.21 -9.81
CA LEU A 261 6.89 12.62 -9.00
C LEU A 261 8.21 12.75 -9.78
N GLN A 262 8.26 12.38 -11.06
CA GLN A 262 9.46 12.59 -11.89
C GLN A 262 9.84 14.07 -12.04
N ARG A 263 8.88 14.98 -11.89
CA ARG A 263 9.11 16.43 -11.95
C ARG A 263 9.37 17.06 -10.58
N VAL A 264 9.28 16.28 -9.51
CA VAL A 264 9.45 16.77 -8.14
C VAL A 264 10.89 16.51 -7.71
N SER A 265 11.51 17.53 -7.09
CA SER A 265 12.81 17.41 -6.42
C SER A 265 12.64 17.71 -4.94
N CYS A 266 13.24 16.88 -4.09
CA CYS A 266 13.25 17.06 -2.64
C CYS A 266 14.64 17.55 -2.22
N ARG A 267 14.69 18.55 -1.33
CA ARG A 267 15.93 19.05 -0.74
C ARG A 267 15.80 18.98 0.77
N VAL A 268 16.63 18.18 1.42
CA VAL A 268 16.76 18.12 2.88
C VAL A 268 17.98 18.96 3.26
N THR A 269 17.77 20.01 4.06
CA THR A 269 18.86 20.89 4.53
C THR A 269 18.96 20.75 6.05
N VAL A 270 20.07 20.19 6.52
CA VAL A 270 20.40 20.09 7.94
C VAL A 270 21.25 21.31 8.29
N ARG A 271 20.72 22.19 9.14
CA ARG A 271 21.43 23.38 9.63
C ARG A 271 21.98 23.10 11.03
N HIS A 272 23.21 23.52 11.29
CA HIS A 272 23.77 23.42 12.65
C HIS A 272 23.10 24.43 13.58
N LYS A 273 22.84 24.05 14.84
CA LYS A 273 22.09 24.87 15.82
C LYS A 273 22.76 26.23 16.09
N SER A 274 24.09 26.31 15.95
CA SER A 274 24.85 27.57 16.10
C SER A 274 24.61 28.58 14.98
N CYS A 275 23.96 28.20 13.87
CA CYS A 275 23.65 29.09 12.75
C CYS A 275 22.23 29.71 12.83
N LEU A 276 21.49 29.48 13.92
CA LEU A 276 20.15 30.04 14.15
C LEU A 276 20.17 31.33 14.99
N SER A 277 21.35 31.79 15.43
CA SER A 277 21.51 32.96 16.31
C SER A 277 21.76 34.27 15.58
N GLU A 278 21.79 34.29 14.25
CA GLU A 278 21.79 35.54 13.49
C GLU A 278 20.36 35.87 13.09
N ASP A 279 19.86 37.01 13.56
CA ASP A 279 18.58 37.57 13.16
C ASP A 279 18.44 37.53 11.63
N PRO A 280 17.26 37.18 11.09
CA PRO A 280 17.07 37.11 9.65
C PRO A 280 17.37 38.47 9.02
N LEU A 281 18.52 38.58 8.34
CA LEU A 281 18.82 39.70 7.44
C LEU A 281 17.64 39.88 6.48
N PRO A 282 17.16 41.12 6.28
CA PRO A 282 15.98 41.37 5.46
C PRO A 282 16.21 40.81 4.05
N LEU A 283 15.28 39.97 3.61
CA LEU A 283 15.22 39.45 2.24
C LEU A 283 15.17 40.63 1.26
N HIS A 284 16.31 40.96 0.67
CA HIS A 284 16.36 41.82 -0.52
C HIS A 284 15.71 41.03 -1.66
N ILE A 285 14.45 41.38 -1.96
CA ILE A 285 13.77 40.95 -3.17
C ILE A 285 14.50 41.63 -4.34
N ILE A 286 15.35 40.88 -5.04
CA ILE A 286 15.87 41.31 -6.33
C ILE A 286 14.82 40.93 -7.37
N SER A 287 14.04 41.91 -7.82
CA SER A 287 13.19 41.79 -8.99
C SER A 287 14.06 41.86 -10.26
N SER A 288 14.04 40.79 -11.05
CA SER A 288 14.46 40.79 -12.45
C SER A 288 13.25 40.55 -13.34
#